data_AF-A0A4W5NN58-F1
#
_entry.id   AF-A0A4W5NN58-F1
#
_cell.length_a   1.000
_cell.length_b   1.000
_cell.length_c   1.000
_cell.angle_alpha   90.00
_cell.angle_beta   90.00
_cell.angle_gamma   90.00
#
_symmetry.space_group_name_H-M   'P 1'
#
loop_
_entity.id
_entity.type
_entity.pdbx_description
1 polymer ?
#
loop_
_entity_poly.entity_id
_entity_poly.type
_entity_poly.pdbx_seq_one_letter_code
_entity_poly.pdbx_strand_id
1 'polypeptide(L)' 'IESTDTTSNITVPVCLRTHSGRYTITAKNKAGQKHVNVRVNVLDVPGAPRELKV' A
#
# COMPACT_ATOMS: atom_id res chain seq x y z
N ILE A 1 -8.92 -10.08 0.30
CA ILE A 1 -7.54 -10.62 0.24
C ILE A 1 -7.65 -11.87 -0.60
N GLU A 2 -7.00 -11.89 -1.74
CA GLU A 2 -7.00 -13.04 -2.65
C GLU A 2 -5.63 -13.70 -2.59
N SER A 3 -5.60 -14.98 -2.24
CA SER A 3 -4.37 -15.75 -2.11
C SER A 3 -4.44 -16.94 -3.04
N THR A 4 -3.45 -17.06 -3.92
CA THR A 4 -3.16 -18.25 -4.71
C THR A 4 -1.92 -18.94 -4.13
N ASP A 5 -1.58 -20.13 -4.63
CA ASP A 5 -0.40 -20.87 -4.16
C ASP A 5 0.92 -20.10 -4.27
N THR A 6 0.99 -19.10 -5.17
CA THR A 6 2.21 -18.36 -5.48
C THR A 6 2.11 -16.86 -5.21
N THR A 7 0.90 -16.29 -5.14
CA THR A 7 0.70 -14.84 -5.00
C THR A 7 -0.40 -14.49 -4.01
N SER A 8 -0.30 -13.33 -3.37
CA SER A 8 -1.36 -12.81 -2.50
C SER A 8 -1.58 -11.33 -2.78
N ASN A 9 -2.80 -10.97 -3.11
CA ASN A 9 -3.22 -9.62 -3.47
C ASN A 9 -4.12 -9.03 -2.38
N ILE A 10 -3.79 -7.79 -1.98
CA ILE A 10 -4.55 -7.02 -1.00
C ILE A 10 -4.95 -5.70 -1.67
N THR A 11 -6.25 -5.51 -1.85
CA THR A 11 -6.81 -4.28 -2.43
C THR A 11 -7.49 -3.48 -1.33
N VAL A 12 -7.10 -2.21 -1.19
CA VAL A 12 -7.74 -1.25 -0.28
C VAL A 12 -8.52 -0.27 -1.16
N PRO A 13 -9.86 -0.39 -1.28
CA PRO A 13 -10.63 0.40 -2.23
C PRO A 13 -10.71 1.90 -1.88
N VAL A 14 -10.56 2.26 -0.60
CA VAL A 14 -10.56 3.65 -0.13
C VAL A 14 -9.30 3.91 0.70
N CYS A 15 -8.46 4.81 0.21
CA CYS A 15 -7.19 5.18 0.83
C CYS A 15 -7.31 6.55 1.49
N LEU A 16 -7.11 6.63 2.82
CA LEU A 16 -7.03 7.89 3.55
C LEU A 16 -5.56 8.22 3.86
N ARG A 17 -5.26 9.50 4.08
CA ARG A 17 -3.93 9.97 4.50
C ARG A 17 -3.42 9.21 5.75
N THR A 18 -4.33 8.84 6.65
CA THR A 18 -4.08 8.05 7.86
C THR A 18 -3.64 6.61 7.59
N HIS A 19 -3.87 6.09 6.39
CA HIS A 19 -3.36 4.79 5.95
C HIS A 19 -1.90 4.89 5.46
N SER A 20 -1.26 6.06 5.53
CA SER A 20 0.19 6.15 5.28
C SER A 20 0.95 5.55 6.46
N GLY A 21 2.01 4.79 6.17
CA GLY A 21 2.79 4.16 7.23
C GLY A 21 3.68 3.04 6.76
N ARG A 22 4.28 2.34 7.73
CA ARG A 22 5.08 1.14 7.48
C ARG A 22 4.19 -0.09 7.61
N TYR A 23 4.05 -0.82 6.52
CA TYR A 23 3.33 -2.08 6.43
C TYR A 23 4.32 -3.23 6.50
N THR A 24 4.00 -4.26 7.28
CA THR A 24 4.84 -5.46 7.39
C THR A 24 4.11 -6.62 6.75
N ILE A 25 4.62 -7.10 5.64
CA ILE A 25 4.11 -8.29 4.95
C ILE A 25 4.79 -9.51 5.57
N THR A 26 4.00 -10.48 6.01
CA THR A 26 4.48 -11.72 6.62
C THR A 26 4.02 -12.89 5.77
N ALA A 27 4.98 -13.59 5.14
CA ALA A 27 4.72 -14.81 4.39
C ALA A 27 5.15 -16.01 5.22
N LYS A 28 4.23 -16.93 5.52
CA LYS A 28 4.48 -18.15 6.29
C LYS A 28 4.15 -19.38 5.45
N ASN A 29 5.09 -20.32 5.36
CA ASN A 29 4.89 -21.63 4.73
C ASN A 29 5.45 -22.75 5.65
N LYS A 30 5.37 -24.01 5.22
CA LYS A 30 5.88 -25.16 6.00
C LYS A 30 7.39 -25.07 6.31
N ALA A 31 8.16 -24.33 5.50
CA ALA A 31 9.61 -24.19 5.67
C ALA A 31 10.00 -23.03 6.61
N GLY A 32 9.07 -22.15 6.98
CA GLY A 32 9.33 -21.05 7.89
C GLY A 32 8.50 -19.81 7.59
N GLN A 33 9.03 -18.66 8.01
CA GLN A 33 8.36 -17.37 7.90
C GLN A 33 9.34 -16.30 7.44
N LYS A 34 8.90 -15.43 6.54
CA LYS A 34 9.67 -14.28 6.05
C LYS A 34 8.87 -13.00 6.21
N HIS A 35 9.57 -11.93 6.58
CA HIS A 35 9.00 -10.60 6.76
C HIS A 35 9.59 -9.62 5.76
N VAL A 36 8.73 -8.74 5.23
CA VAL A 36 9.12 -7.63 4.34
C VAL A 36 8.45 -6.36 4.84
N ASN A 37 9.23 -5.30 5.06
CA ASN A 37 8.71 -4.00 5.42
C ASN A 37 8.52 -3.15 4.15
N VAL A 38 7.33 -2.60 3.97
CA VAL A 38 6.98 -1.71 2.86
C VAL A 38 6.52 -0.37 3.42
N ARG A 39 6.99 0.73 2.85
CA ARG A 39 6.54 2.07 3.21
C ARG A 39 5.45 2.51 2.24
N VAL A 40 4.24 2.73 2.74
CA VAL A 40 3.10 3.23 1.97
C VAL A 40 2.96 4.72 2.23
N ASN A 41 2.91 5.50 1.15
CA ASN A 41 2.64 6.94 1.20
C ASN A 41 1.36 7.21 0.43
N VAL A 42 0.30 7.61 1.13
CA VAL A 42 -0.95 8.04 0.51
C VAL A 42 -0.86 9.54 0.26
N LEU A 43 -0.83 9.90 -1.02
CA LEU A 43 -0.92 11.27 -1.49
C LEU A 43 -2.39 11.65 -1.68
N ASP A 44 -2.71 12.91 -1.46
CA ASP A 44 -4.01 13.46 -1.80
C ASP A 44 -4.04 13.88 -3.27
N VAL A 45 -5.24 14.05 -3.83
CA VAL A 45 -5.40 14.63 -5.16
C VAL A 45 -4.75 16.02 -5.13
N PRO A 46 -3.78 16.31 -6.02
CA PRO A 46 -3.21 17.65 -6.08
C PRO A 46 -4.35 18.64 -6.34
N GLY A 47 -4.44 19.65 -5.48
CA GLY A 47 -5.42 20.72 -5.67
C GLY A 47 -5.24 21.39 -7.04
N ALA A 48 -6.30 22.03 -7.53
CA ALA A 48 -6.26 22.74 -8.80
C ALA A 48 -5.03 23.66 -8.88
N PRO A 49 -4.29 23.69 -10.00
CA PRO A 49 -3.10 24.52 -10.14
C PRO A 49 -3.43 25.97 -9.80
N ARG A 50 -2.77 26.52 -8.78
CA ARG A 50 -2.88 27.95 -8.49
C ARG A 50 -1.97 28.69 -9.48
N GLU A 51 -2.60 29.61 -10.20
CA GLU A 51 -2.00 30.67 -11.04
C GLU A 51 -1.49 30.25 -12.43
N LEU A 52 -2.41 30.26 -13.40
CA LEU A 52 -2.08 30.61 -14.78
C LEU A 52 -1.83 32.13 -14.82
N LYS A 53 -0.56 32.56 -14.78
CA LYS A 53 -0.21 33.91 -15.23
C LYS A 53 -0.28 33.91 -16.76
N VAL A 54 -1.30 34.60 -17.28
CA VAL A 54 -1.40 35.06 -18.68
C VAL A 54 -0.44 36.23 -18.88
#